data_AF-A0A2N2G3L4-F1
#
_entry.id   AF-A0A2N2G3L4-F1
#
_cell.length_a   1.000
_cell.length_b   1.000
_cell.length_c   1.000
_cell.angle_alpha   90.00
_cell.angle_beta   90.00
_cell.angle_gamma   90.00
#
_symmetry.space_group_name_H-M   'P 1'
#
loop_
_entity.id
_entity.type
_entity.pdbx_description
1 polymer ?
#
loop_
_entity_poly.entity_id
_entity_poly.type
_entity_poly.pdbx_seq_one_letter_code
_entity_poly.pdbx_strand_id
1 'polypeptide(L)'
;DRIVKLGGEPAIGEPLLLGITRAAVTSDSIISAASFQETTKVLTEAAISAKMDMLEDLKENVVIGRTIPVGTGLYKDKKINFTTK
;
A
#
# COMPACT_ATOMS: atom_id res chain seq x y z
N ASP A 1 0.48 21.65 -3.48
CA ASP A 1 1.76 22.39 -3.39
C ASP A 1 2.71 22.22 -4.57
N ARG A 2 3.07 20.98 -4.97
CA ARG A 2 4.03 20.77 -6.08
C ARG A 2 3.56 21.36 -7.42
N ILE A 3 2.27 21.21 -7.76
CA ILE A 3 1.69 21.75 -9.01
C ILE A 3 1.61 23.28 -9.00
N VAL A 4 1.22 23.88 -7.87
CA VAL A 4 1.15 25.34 -7.70
C VAL A 4 2.54 25.99 -7.86
N LYS A 5 3.59 25.34 -7.34
CA LYS A 5 4.99 25.79 -7.53
C LYS A 5 5.47 25.72 -8.99
N LEU A 6 4.85 24.88 -9.81
CA LEU A 6 5.11 24.76 -11.25
C LEU A 6 4.20 25.68 -12.09
N GLY A 7 3.38 26.53 -11.44
CA GLY A 7 2.46 27.45 -12.10
C GLY A 7 1.16 26.81 -12.60
N GLY A 8 0.89 25.56 -12.24
CA GLY A 8 -0.33 24.85 -12.63
C GLY A 8 -1.47 25.00 -11.61
N GLU A 9 -2.68 24.63 -12.02
CA GLU A 9 -3.87 24.62 -11.16
C GLU A 9 -3.90 23.37 -10.26
N PRO A 10 -4.24 23.51 -8.96
CA PRO A 10 -4.34 22.38 -8.06
C PRO A 10 -5.53 21.48 -8.39
N ALA A 11 -5.38 20.17 -8.19
CA ALA A 11 -6.48 19.23 -8.33
C ALA A 11 -7.56 19.48 -7.26
N ILE A 12 -8.82 19.47 -7.68
CA ILE A 12 -10.00 19.53 -6.81
C ILE A 12 -10.56 18.10 -6.72
N GLY A 13 -10.81 17.62 -5.50
CA GLY A 13 -11.39 16.30 -5.26
C GLY A 13 -12.45 16.36 -4.17
N GLU A 14 -13.46 15.49 -4.28
CA GLU A 14 -14.53 15.34 -3.30
C GLU A 14 -14.41 13.97 -2.61
N PRO A 15 -14.70 13.87 -1.29
CA PRO A 15 -14.64 12.61 -0.58
C PRO A 15 -15.76 11.66 -1.04
N LEU A 16 -15.40 10.42 -1.35
CA LEU A 16 -16.34 9.36 -1.72
C LEU A 16 -16.54 8.37 -0.56
N LEU A 17 -17.80 8.17 -0.15
CA LEU A 17 -18.13 7.16 0.86
C LEU A 17 -18.23 5.78 0.21
N LEU A 18 -17.42 4.83 0.68
CA LEU A 18 -17.41 3.45 0.21
C LEU A 18 -17.72 2.50 1.36
N GLY A 19 -18.46 1.42 1.08
CA GLY A 19 -18.65 0.33 2.03
C GLY A 19 -17.36 -0.45 2.28
N ILE A 20 -17.22 -1.05 3.46
CA ILE A 20 -15.98 -1.73 3.90
C ILE A 20 -15.50 -2.79 2.90
N THR A 21 -16.41 -3.53 2.27
CA THR A 21 -16.08 -4.58 1.29
C THR A 21 -15.47 -3.98 0.02
N ARG A 22 -16.07 -2.90 -0.49
CA ARG A 22 -15.56 -2.18 -1.67
C ARG A 22 -14.21 -1.55 -1.38
N ALA A 23 -14.06 -0.94 -0.20
CA ALA A 23 -12.78 -0.36 0.24
C ALA A 23 -11.68 -1.43 0.36
N ALA A 24 -12.00 -2.62 0.89
CA ALA A 24 -11.02 -3.71 1.04
C ALA A 24 -10.57 -4.32 -0.30
N VAL A 25 -11.47 -4.49 -1.27
CA VAL A 25 -11.13 -5.03 -2.60
C VAL A 25 -10.32 -4.02 -3.44
N THR A 26 -10.47 -2.73 -3.17
CA THR A 26 -9.76 -1.64 -3.87
C THR A 26 -8.39 -1.31 -3.26
N SER A 27 -7.84 -2.22 -2.44
CA SER A 27 -6.51 -2.08 -1.88
C SER A 27 -5.44 -1.98 -2.98
N ASP A 28 -4.39 -1.19 -2.73
CA ASP A 28 -3.29 -1.00 -3.68
C ASP A 28 -2.42 -2.26 -3.83
N SER A 29 -2.38 -3.12 -2.83
CA SER A 29 -1.71 -4.41 -2.95
C SER A 29 -2.55 -5.43 -3.71
N ILE A 30 -1.90 -6.08 -4.68
CA ILE A 30 -2.48 -7.18 -5.45
C ILE A 30 -2.69 -8.39 -4.54
N ILE A 31 -1.68 -8.72 -3.72
CA ILE A 31 -1.68 -9.92 -2.87
C ILE A 31 -2.72 -9.78 -1.76
N SER A 32 -2.85 -8.60 -1.18
CA SER A 32 -3.85 -8.33 -0.14
C SER A 32 -5.26 -8.27 -0.67
N ALA A 33 -5.49 -7.64 -1.82
CA ALA A 33 -6.80 -7.59 -2.46
C ALA A 33 -7.25 -9.01 -2.88
N ALA A 34 -6.37 -9.77 -3.57
CA ALA A 34 -6.69 -11.10 -4.09
C ALA A 34 -6.97 -12.13 -2.98
N SER A 35 -6.38 -11.95 -1.80
CA SER A 35 -6.60 -12.80 -0.62
C SER A 35 -7.83 -12.41 0.20
N PHE A 36 -8.53 -11.33 -0.13
CA PHE A 36 -9.79 -10.99 0.51
C PHE A 36 -10.96 -11.66 -0.21
N GLN A 37 -11.24 -11.28 -1.47
CA GLN A 37 -12.30 -11.83 -2.32
C GLN A 37 -11.95 -11.63 -3.81
N GLU A 38 -12.78 -12.16 -4.71
CA GLU A 38 -12.69 -11.94 -6.17
C GLU A 38 -11.31 -12.24 -6.79
N THR A 39 -10.59 -13.24 -6.26
CA THR A 39 -9.18 -13.56 -6.59
C THR A 39 -8.88 -13.59 -8.10
N THR A 40 -9.69 -14.29 -8.89
CA THR A 40 -9.48 -14.40 -10.35
C THR A 40 -9.54 -13.04 -11.05
N LYS A 41 -10.47 -12.18 -10.67
CA LYS A 41 -10.64 -10.85 -11.24
C LYS A 41 -9.47 -9.95 -10.86
N VAL A 42 -9.10 -9.92 -9.58
CA VAL A 42 -7.98 -9.11 -9.08
C VAL A 42 -6.68 -9.49 -9.77
N LEU A 43 -6.38 -10.78 -9.91
CA LEU A 43 -5.15 -11.24 -10.59
C LEU A 43 -5.16 -10.93 -12.09
N THR A 44 -6.32 -11.03 -12.75
CA THR A 44 -6.45 -10.70 -14.18
C THR A 44 -6.20 -9.22 -14.43
N GLU A 45 -6.84 -8.33 -13.66
CA GLU A 45 -6.66 -6.88 -13.78
C GLU A 45 -5.21 -6.46 -13.48
N ALA A 46 -4.59 -7.07 -12.46
CA ALA A 46 -3.20 -6.82 -12.11
C ALA A 46 -2.23 -7.26 -13.22
N ALA A 47 -2.48 -8.42 -13.85
CA ALA A 47 -1.67 -8.92 -14.96
C ALA A 47 -1.78 -8.02 -16.20
N ILE A 48 -2.98 -7.55 -16.54
CA ILE A 48 -3.21 -6.64 -17.66
C ILE A 48 -2.54 -5.28 -17.42
N SER A 49 -2.63 -4.79 -16.19
CA SER A 49 -2.09 -3.46 -15.82
C SER A 49 -0.59 -3.49 -15.50
N ALA A 50 0.07 -4.64 -15.58
CA ALA A 50 1.44 -4.87 -15.13
C ALA A 50 1.70 -4.31 -13.71
N LYS A 51 0.72 -4.46 -12.82
CA LYS A 51 0.79 -3.90 -11.47
C LYS A 51 1.86 -4.66 -10.67
N MET A 52 2.67 -3.93 -9.91
CA MET A 52 3.68 -4.49 -9.00
C MET A 52 3.30 -4.20 -7.56
N ASP A 53 3.56 -5.17 -6.69
CA ASP A 53 3.32 -5.06 -5.25
C ASP A 53 4.65 -4.75 -4.53
N MET A 54 4.69 -3.64 -3.80
CA MET A 54 5.91 -3.17 -3.12
C MET A 54 6.08 -3.78 -1.73
N LEU A 55 5.10 -4.57 -1.24
CA LEU A 55 5.15 -5.24 0.07
C LEU A 55 5.37 -4.27 1.24
N GLU A 56 4.75 -3.10 1.18
CA GLU A 56 4.87 -2.06 2.20
C GLU A 56 3.84 -2.20 3.32
N ASP A 57 2.82 -3.04 3.11
CA ASP A 57 1.68 -3.21 3.98
C ASP A 57 1.75 -4.49 4.82
N LEU A 58 0.80 -4.65 5.74
CA LEU A 58 0.80 -5.74 6.70
C LEU A 58 0.55 -7.10 6.03
N LYS A 59 -0.51 -7.21 5.24
CA LYS A 59 -1.11 -8.51 4.88
C LYS A 59 -0.29 -9.25 3.82
N GLU A 60 0.35 -8.54 2.90
CA GLU A 60 1.27 -9.11 1.90
C GLU A 60 2.49 -9.73 2.58
N ASN A 61 3.07 -9.01 3.54
CA ASN A 61 4.21 -9.50 4.30
C ASN A 61 3.84 -10.75 5.12
N VAL A 62 2.64 -10.79 5.71
CA VAL A 62 2.13 -11.99 6.38
C VAL A 62 1.98 -13.16 5.40
N VAL A 63 1.36 -12.96 4.24
CA VAL A 63 1.12 -14.02 3.24
C VAL A 63 2.43 -14.60 2.71
N ILE A 64 3.44 -13.76 2.49
CA ILE A 64 4.76 -14.19 1.98
C ILE A 64 5.65 -14.76 3.09
N GLY A 65 5.34 -14.50 4.36
CA GLY A 65 6.15 -14.92 5.51
C GLY A 65 7.35 -14.01 5.79
N ARG A 66 7.29 -12.74 5.38
CA ARG A 66 8.29 -11.71 5.71
C ARG A 66 7.93 -10.99 7.02
N THR A 67 8.92 -10.40 7.68
CA THR A 67 8.69 -9.52 8.84
C THR A 67 7.74 -8.38 8.46
N ILE A 68 6.63 -8.25 9.19
CA ILE A 68 5.61 -7.22 8.97
C ILE A 68 6.13 -5.82 9.31
N PRO A 69 5.69 -4.76 8.62
CA PRO A 69 6.18 -3.38 8.78
C PRO A 69 5.57 -2.65 9.99
N VAL A 70 5.25 -3.37 11.06
CA VAL A 70 4.65 -2.82 12.29
C VAL A 70 5.35 -3.41 13.52
N GLY A 71 5.21 -2.72 14.65
CA GLY A 71 5.80 -3.17 15.91
C GLY A 71 7.32 -3.34 15.82
N THR A 72 7.83 -4.53 16.14
CA THR A 72 9.27 -4.84 16.08
C THR A 72 9.85 -4.74 14.67
N GLY A 73 9.04 -4.92 13.63
CA GLY A 73 9.49 -4.80 12.25
C GLY A 73 9.95 -3.40 11.84
N LEU A 74 9.44 -2.35 12.49
CA LEU A 74 9.85 -0.95 12.24
C LEU A 74 11.30 -0.65 12.66
N TYR A 75 11.85 -1.46 13.56
CA TYR A 75 13.18 -1.25 14.13
C TYR A 75 14.25 -2.14 13.50
N LYS A 76 13.86 -3.07 12.61
CA LYS A 76 14.77 -4.07 12.01
C LYS A 76 15.98 -3.43 11.34
N ASP A 77 15.78 -2.30 10.67
CA ASP A 77 16.82 -1.61 9.89
C ASP A 77 17.30 -0.29 10.53
N LYS A 78 16.82 0.04 11.75
CA LYS A 78 17.26 1.26 12.45
C LYS A 78 18.60 1.00 13.15
N LYS A 79 19.68 1.51 12.57
CA LYS A 79 20.96 1.67 13.28
C LYS A 79 20.79 2.73 14.38
N ILE A 80 20.88 2.30 15.63
CA ILE A 80 20.82 3.19 16.78
C ILE A 80 22.17 3.93 16.85
N ASN A 81 22.20 5.18 16.39
CA ASN A 81 23.37 6.03 16.52
C ASN A 81 23.38 6.60 17.95
N PHE A 82 24.23 6.03 18.81
CA PHE A 82 24.49 6.58 20.13
C PHE A 82 25.38 7.82 19.97
N THR A 83 24.80 9.02 20.12
CA THR A 83 25.58 10.24 20.27
C THR A 83 26.05 10.35 21.72
N THR A 84 27.30 9.98 21.99
CA THR A 84 27.93 10.23 23.29
C THR A 84 28.22 11.73 23.43
N LYS A 85 27.87 12.30 24.58
CA LYS A 85 28.15 13.70 24.95
C LYS A 85 29.63 13.96 25.16
#